data_AF-A0AAE3GH65-F1
#
_entry.id   AF-A0AAE3GH65-F1
#
_cell.length_a   1.000
_cell.length_b   1.000
_cell.length_c   1.000
_cell.angle_alpha   90.00
_cell.angle_beta   90.00
_cell.angle_gamma   90.00
#
_symmetry.space_group_name_H-M   'P 1'
#
loop_
_entity.id
_entity.type
_entity.pdbx_description
1 polymer ?
#
loop_
_entity_poly.entity_id
_entity_poly.type
_entity_poly.pdbx_seq_one_letter_code
_entity_poly.pdbx_strand_id
1 'polypeptide(L)'
;MTDDDPRAALRAAAAGPDDAATALLALRHALAWAARALATDRPHAATDPAAVELVIAVDDALTEVDELVRQVPDVAEAGVAGTPVTEYLNQQAEALAELADRVAVTRREHEALFAVEAELRACGAEHDEIQRHVAELHRLERLARDLPAIRDQRDSLARRLATMRSPVAEAEDALAATAHEVLVLREELLANLDTRTQELLRQVRDVEARWADQRRRLAEDESRLRDKVAEYEKLRTERDGLLRAAAAHAEIDRDLVDRLAAVREGGPLDKVRAMLSDVRTTLDTVDSALADALARHDRFAEEHRRVLPWRDESTVD
;
A
#
# COMPACT_ATOMS: atom_id res chain seq x y z
N MET A 1 91.72 -10.78 -60.87
CA MET A 1 91.20 -12.05 -60.33
C MET A 1 89.69 -11.95 -60.44
N THR A 2 89.15 -12.54 -61.50
CA THR A 2 87.71 -12.59 -61.77
C THR A 2 87.03 -13.34 -60.63
N ASP A 3 86.10 -12.67 -59.96
CA ASP A 3 85.20 -13.25 -58.97
C ASP A 3 84.27 -14.20 -59.73
N ASP A 4 84.67 -15.46 -59.79
CA ASP A 4 83.96 -16.53 -60.50
C ASP A 4 82.72 -16.88 -59.66
N ASP A 5 81.60 -16.19 -59.90
CA ASP A 5 80.33 -16.44 -59.20
C ASP A 5 79.84 -17.86 -59.59
N PRO A 6 79.89 -18.83 -58.67
CA PRO A 6 79.55 -20.21 -58.99
C PRO A 6 78.08 -20.36 -59.39
N ARG A 7 77.21 -19.43 -58.94
CA ARG A 7 75.79 -19.41 -59.33
C ARG A 7 75.59 -18.95 -60.77
N ALA A 8 76.39 -17.97 -61.24
CA ALA A 8 76.39 -17.53 -62.62
C ALA A 8 76.97 -18.61 -63.55
N ALA A 9 78.06 -19.26 -63.13
CA ALA A 9 78.67 -20.37 -63.86
C ALA A 9 77.75 -21.59 -63.98
N LEU A 10 77.01 -21.94 -62.92
CA LEU A 10 75.98 -22.99 -62.95
C LEU A 10 74.89 -22.71 -64.00
N ARG A 11 74.36 -21.49 -64.02
CA ARG A 11 73.32 -21.10 -64.99
C ARG A 11 73.83 -21.14 -66.43
N ALA A 12 75.08 -20.76 -66.65
CA ALA A 12 75.70 -20.82 -67.97
C ALA A 12 75.91 -22.27 -68.43
N ALA A 13 76.35 -23.17 -67.53
CA ALA A 13 76.48 -24.59 -67.82
C ALA A 13 75.11 -25.24 -68.10
N ALA A 14 74.09 -24.94 -67.31
CA ALA A 14 72.73 -25.48 -67.49
C ALA A 14 72.03 -25.01 -68.78
N ALA A 15 72.52 -23.94 -69.42
CA ALA A 15 72.00 -23.44 -70.71
C ALA A 15 72.71 -24.07 -71.93
N GLY A 16 73.72 -24.92 -71.70
CA GLY A 16 74.46 -25.64 -72.73
C GLY A 16 73.69 -26.83 -73.34
N PRO A 17 74.32 -27.59 -74.25
CA PRO A 17 73.74 -28.82 -74.79
C PRO A 17 73.54 -29.88 -73.69
N ASP A 18 72.48 -30.68 -73.82
CA ASP A 18 72.08 -31.71 -72.84
C ASP A 18 72.92 -32.98 -73.01
N ASP A 19 74.22 -32.88 -72.69
CA ASP A 19 75.17 -33.98 -72.67
C ASP A 19 75.76 -34.24 -71.28
N ALA A 20 76.29 -35.45 -71.06
CA ALA A 20 76.79 -35.87 -69.76
C ALA A 20 77.94 -35.00 -69.23
N ALA A 21 78.77 -34.43 -70.12
CA ALA A 21 79.87 -33.55 -69.74
C ALA A 21 79.36 -32.19 -69.22
N THR A 22 78.33 -31.64 -69.87
CA THR A 22 77.68 -30.39 -69.45
C THR A 22 76.92 -30.58 -68.13
N ALA A 23 76.27 -31.72 -67.94
CA ALA A 23 75.61 -32.07 -66.68
C ALA A 23 76.60 -32.19 -65.49
N LEU A 24 77.75 -32.83 -65.69
CA LEU A 24 78.81 -32.93 -64.67
C LEU A 24 79.47 -31.58 -64.36
N LEU A 25 79.63 -30.72 -65.37
CA LEU A 25 80.11 -29.35 -65.17
C LEU A 25 79.09 -28.51 -64.38
N ALA A 26 77.81 -28.63 -64.69
CA ALA A 26 76.75 -27.99 -63.93
C ALA A 26 76.77 -28.47 -62.46
N LEU A 27 76.86 -29.79 -62.22
CA LEU A 27 76.96 -30.33 -60.86
C LEU A 27 78.18 -29.78 -60.09
N ARG A 28 79.34 -29.71 -60.74
CA ARG A 28 80.56 -29.13 -60.12
C ARG A 28 80.32 -27.69 -59.67
N HIS A 29 79.67 -26.87 -60.50
CA HIS A 29 79.35 -25.48 -60.15
C HIS A 29 78.25 -25.39 -59.08
N ALA A 30 77.27 -26.29 -59.09
CA ALA A 30 76.25 -26.38 -58.06
C ALA A 30 76.85 -26.71 -56.69
N LEU A 31 77.75 -27.69 -56.61
CA LEU A 31 78.46 -28.05 -55.39
C LEU A 31 79.34 -26.89 -54.88
N ALA A 32 80.04 -26.19 -55.78
CA ALA A 32 80.84 -25.02 -55.42
C ALA A 32 79.98 -23.88 -54.86
N TRP A 33 78.79 -23.66 -55.45
CA TRP A 33 77.84 -22.68 -54.95
C TRP A 33 77.25 -23.09 -53.59
N ALA A 34 76.83 -24.34 -53.44
CA ALA A 34 76.29 -24.88 -52.19
C ALA A 34 77.33 -24.79 -51.05
N ALA A 35 78.59 -25.18 -51.29
CA ALA A 35 79.66 -25.05 -50.32
C ALA A 35 79.91 -23.59 -49.90
N ARG A 36 79.86 -22.64 -50.86
CA ARG A 36 79.99 -21.20 -50.57
C ARG A 36 78.79 -20.66 -49.79
N ALA A 37 77.58 -21.09 -50.11
CA ALA A 37 76.37 -20.72 -49.40
C ALA A 37 76.41 -21.22 -47.94
N LEU A 38 76.73 -22.50 -47.73
CA LEU A 38 76.90 -23.12 -46.41
C LEU A 38 78.02 -22.48 -45.57
N ALA A 39 79.09 -21.99 -46.21
CA ALA A 39 80.17 -21.29 -45.52
C ALA A 39 79.78 -19.85 -45.12
N THR A 40 78.89 -19.21 -45.88
CA THR A 40 78.46 -17.82 -45.66
C THR A 40 77.33 -17.74 -44.64
N ASP A 41 76.41 -18.70 -44.67
CA ASP A 41 75.20 -18.73 -43.85
C ASP A 41 75.25 -19.87 -42.82
N ARG A 42 76.29 -19.84 -41.95
CA ARG A 42 76.41 -20.84 -40.88
C ARG A 42 75.39 -20.54 -39.78
N PRO A 43 74.59 -21.54 -39.35
CA PRO A 43 73.71 -21.36 -38.20
C PRO A 43 74.52 -20.98 -36.97
N HIS A 44 74.05 -19.98 -36.22
CA HIS A 44 74.80 -19.37 -35.12
C HIS A 44 74.72 -20.18 -33.82
N ALA A 45 73.80 -21.16 -33.73
CA ALA A 45 73.62 -22.02 -32.57
C ALA A 45 73.30 -23.46 -33.00
N ALA A 46 73.81 -24.43 -32.24
CA ALA A 46 73.59 -25.86 -32.49
C ALA A 46 72.12 -26.30 -32.33
N THR A 47 71.26 -25.45 -31.77
CA THR A 47 69.84 -25.72 -31.47
C THR A 47 68.88 -24.94 -32.36
N ASP A 48 69.38 -24.28 -33.40
CA ASP A 48 68.55 -23.53 -34.34
C ASP A 48 67.75 -24.51 -35.23
N PRO A 49 66.41 -24.46 -35.27
CA PRO A 49 65.62 -25.30 -36.18
C PRO A 49 66.02 -25.12 -37.65
N ALA A 50 66.52 -23.94 -38.05
CA ALA A 50 67.05 -23.72 -39.39
C ALA A 50 68.30 -24.55 -39.70
N ALA A 51 69.10 -24.90 -38.69
CA ALA A 51 70.26 -25.79 -38.85
C ALA A 51 69.83 -27.23 -39.17
N VAL A 52 68.74 -27.70 -38.56
CA VAL A 52 68.19 -29.04 -38.80
C VAL A 52 67.59 -29.13 -40.21
N GLU A 53 66.80 -28.13 -40.63
CA GLU A 53 66.26 -28.07 -41.99
C GLU A 53 67.37 -28.06 -43.06
N LEU A 54 68.46 -27.35 -42.79
CA LEU A 54 69.61 -27.28 -43.68
C LEU A 54 70.40 -28.61 -43.73
N VAL A 55 70.49 -29.35 -42.63
CA VAL A 55 71.05 -30.72 -42.63
C VAL A 55 70.16 -31.69 -43.41
N ILE A 56 68.83 -31.60 -43.26
CA ILE A 56 67.87 -32.42 -44.05
C ILE A 56 68.03 -32.13 -45.55
N ALA A 57 68.11 -30.86 -45.94
CA ALA A 57 68.30 -30.49 -47.34
C ALA A 57 69.65 -30.97 -47.93
N VAL A 58 70.70 -31.07 -47.10
CA VAL A 58 71.98 -31.66 -47.51
C VAL A 58 71.88 -33.18 -47.65
N ASP A 59 71.19 -33.86 -46.74
CA ASP A 59 70.94 -35.31 -46.80
C ASP A 59 70.14 -35.72 -48.05
N ASP A 60 69.06 -34.98 -48.35
CA ASP A 60 68.27 -35.18 -49.56
C ASP A 60 69.14 -35.00 -50.82
N ALA A 61 70.02 -33.99 -50.83
CA ALA A 61 70.96 -33.78 -51.93
C ALA A 61 72.02 -34.89 -52.04
N LEU A 62 72.49 -35.45 -50.91
CA LEU A 62 73.43 -36.57 -50.89
C LEU A 62 72.79 -37.87 -51.41
N THR A 63 71.49 -38.07 -51.16
CA THR A 63 70.73 -39.21 -51.70
C THR A 63 70.75 -39.25 -53.23
N GLU A 64 70.64 -38.09 -53.88
CA GLU A 64 70.75 -37.97 -55.34
C GLU A 64 72.20 -38.14 -55.83
N VAL A 65 73.19 -37.78 -55.00
CA VAL A 65 74.62 -38.01 -55.28
C VAL A 65 74.97 -39.50 -55.21
N ASP A 66 74.32 -40.30 -54.35
CA ASP A 66 74.54 -41.74 -54.29
C ASP A 66 74.19 -42.44 -55.61
N GLU A 67 73.12 -42.00 -56.28
CA GLU A 67 72.76 -42.54 -57.60
C GLU A 67 73.84 -42.21 -58.63
N LEU A 68 74.39 -40.99 -58.60
CA LEU A 68 75.50 -40.60 -59.45
C LEU A 68 76.78 -41.39 -59.14
N VAL A 69 77.11 -41.57 -57.86
CA VAL A 69 78.28 -42.33 -57.39
C VAL A 69 78.23 -43.78 -57.84
N ARG A 70 77.05 -44.41 -57.89
CA ARG A 70 76.89 -45.78 -58.43
C ARG A 70 77.26 -45.90 -59.91
N GLN A 71 77.15 -44.81 -60.69
CA GLN A 71 77.47 -44.77 -62.13
C GLN A 71 78.95 -44.43 -62.39
N VAL A 72 79.69 -43.94 -61.39
CA VAL A 72 81.10 -43.54 -61.53
C VAL A 72 82.04 -44.70 -61.93
N PRO A 73 81.91 -45.93 -61.40
CA PRO A 73 82.74 -47.05 -61.81
C PRO A 73 82.64 -47.36 -63.31
N ASP A 74 81.42 -47.35 -63.85
CA ASP A 74 81.15 -47.62 -65.27
C ASP A 74 81.78 -46.55 -66.18
N VAL A 75 81.75 -45.28 -65.76
CA VAL A 75 82.38 -44.16 -66.47
C VAL A 75 83.92 -44.21 -66.35
N ALA A 76 84.45 -44.61 -65.19
CA ALA A 76 85.90 -44.72 -64.97
C ALA A 76 86.51 -45.90 -65.76
N GLU A 77 85.79 -47.02 -65.88
CA GLU A 77 86.17 -48.17 -66.71
C GLU A 77 86.18 -47.81 -68.21
N ALA A 78 85.18 -47.05 -68.67
CA ALA A 78 85.12 -46.57 -70.06
C ALA A 78 86.18 -45.51 -70.41
N GLY A 79 86.65 -44.74 -69.43
CA GLY A 79 87.54 -43.58 -69.62
C GLY A 79 89.05 -43.87 -69.67
N VAL A 80 89.50 -45.13 -69.54
CA VAL A 80 90.93 -45.49 -69.33
C VAL A 80 91.53 -44.69 -68.14
N ALA A 81 90.75 -44.50 -67.09
CA ALA A 81 91.25 -43.92 -65.86
C ALA A 81 92.20 -44.93 -65.20
N GLY A 82 93.44 -44.52 -64.89
CA GLY A 82 94.38 -45.40 -64.19
C GLY A 82 93.86 -45.77 -62.79
N THR A 83 94.29 -46.92 -62.28
CA THR A 83 93.98 -47.47 -60.95
C THR A 83 93.95 -46.45 -59.79
N PRO A 84 94.84 -45.44 -59.73
CA PRO A 84 94.81 -44.45 -58.65
C PRO A 84 93.55 -43.57 -58.61
N VAL A 85 92.93 -43.29 -59.77
CA VAL A 85 91.72 -42.44 -59.84
C VAL A 85 90.48 -43.22 -59.38
N THR A 86 90.39 -44.50 -59.76
CA THR A 86 89.31 -45.40 -59.31
C THR A 86 89.39 -45.67 -57.81
N GLU A 87 90.58 -45.84 -57.24
CA GLU A 87 90.77 -46.02 -55.79
C GLU A 87 90.35 -44.77 -55.01
N TYR A 88 90.73 -43.58 -55.48
CA TYR A 88 90.33 -42.31 -54.84
C TYR A 88 88.81 -42.10 -54.88
N LEU A 89 88.15 -42.38 -56.01
CA LEU A 89 86.70 -42.23 -56.15
C LEU A 89 85.95 -43.22 -55.26
N ASN A 90 86.42 -44.46 -55.16
CA ASN A 90 85.85 -45.46 -54.25
C ASN A 90 86.00 -45.04 -52.78
N GLN A 91 87.15 -44.49 -52.39
CA GLN A 91 87.36 -43.98 -51.04
C GLN A 91 86.43 -42.81 -50.69
N GLN A 92 86.19 -41.91 -51.65
CA GLN A 92 85.24 -40.81 -51.46
C GLN A 92 83.79 -41.29 -51.40
N ALA A 93 83.42 -42.28 -52.23
CA ALA A 93 82.11 -42.92 -52.19
C ALA A 93 81.84 -43.58 -50.83
N GLU A 94 82.82 -44.30 -50.30
CA GLU A 94 82.72 -44.94 -48.96
C GLU A 94 82.56 -43.90 -47.84
N ALA A 95 83.32 -42.80 -47.90
CA ALA A 95 83.23 -41.72 -46.91
C ALA A 95 81.88 -40.98 -46.97
N LEU A 96 81.29 -40.81 -48.16
CA LEU A 96 79.95 -40.22 -48.32
C LEU A 96 78.87 -41.16 -47.79
N ALA A 97 78.96 -42.46 -48.09
CA ALA A 97 78.03 -43.47 -47.57
C ALA A 97 78.06 -43.51 -46.02
N GLU A 98 79.26 -43.48 -45.41
CA GLU A 98 79.39 -43.43 -43.93
C GLU A 98 78.77 -42.14 -43.35
N LEU A 99 78.90 -41.01 -44.03
CA LEU A 99 78.29 -39.76 -43.60
C LEU A 99 76.76 -39.78 -43.73
N ALA A 100 76.22 -40.29 -44.83
CA ALA A 100 74.78 -40.49 -45.03
C ALA A 100 74.20 -41.42 -43.95
N ASP A 101 74.87 -42.53 -43.64
CA ASP A 101 74.46 -43.44 -42.56
C ASP A 101 74.42 -42.73 -41.20
N ARG A 102 75.42 -41.90 -40.88
CA ARG A 102 75.43 -41.11 -39.64
C ARG A 102 74.29 -40.09 -39.59
N VAL A 103 73.98 -39.41 -40.70
CA VAL A 103 72.87 -38.45 -40.79
C VAL A 103 71.54 -39.18 -40.62
N ALA A 104 71.37 -40.33 -41.27
CA ALA A 104 70.17 -41.17 -41.13
C ALA A 104 69.96 -41.66 -39.69
N VAL A 105 71.01 -42.08 -38.98
CA VAL A 105 70.94 -42.43 -37.55
C VAL A 105 70.52 -41.21 -36.72
N THR A 106 71.17 -40.07 -36.94
CA THR A 106 70.87 -38.82 -36.21
C THR A 106 69.42 -38.36 -36.43
N ARG A 107 68.89 -38.52 -37.66
CA ARG A 107 67.48 -38.22 -37.97
C ARG A 107 66.52 -39.12 -37.21
N ARG A 108 66.78 -40.43 -37.15
CA ARG A 108 65.95 -41.37 -36.37
C ARG A 108 65.97 -41.03 -34.87
N GLU A 109 67.14 -40.67 -34.33
CA GLU A 109 67.26 -40.22 -32.94
C GLU A 109 66.48 -38.92 -32.70
N HIS A 110 66.56 -37.96 -33.62
CA HIS A 110 65.83 -36.70 -33.54
C HIS A 110 64.31 -36.88 -33.64
N GLU A 111 63.84 -37.71 -34.57
CA GLU A 111 62.42 -38.08 -34.71
C GLU A 111 61.90 -38.77 -33.44
N ALA A 112 62.69 -39.67 -32.84
CA ALA A 112 62.35 -40.32 -31.58
C ALA A 112 62.28 -39.32 -30.41
N LEU A 113 63.23 -38.36 -30.32
CA LEU A 113 63.19 -37.30 -29.32
C LEU A 113 61.98 -36.38 -29.51
N PHE A 114 61.63 -36.03 -30.75
CA PHE A 114 60.45 -35.23 -31.04
C PHE A 114 59.14 -35.94 -30.66
N ALA A 115 59.06 -37.26 -30.89
CA ALA A 115 57.92 -38.06 -30.45
C ALA A 115 57.78 -38.03 -28.91
N VAL A 116 58.88 -38.25 -28.18
CA VAL A 116 58.90 -38.17 -26.72
C VAL A 116 58.55 -36.76 -26.22
N GLU A 117 59.03 -35.71 -26.89
CA GLU A 117 58.69 -34.32 -26.54
C GLU A 117 57.19 -34.04 -26.74
N ALA A 118 56.59 -34.56 -27.81
CA ALA A 118 55.16 -34.44 -28.05
C ALA A 118 54.34 -35.18 -26.98
N GLU A 119 54.75 -36.39 -26.59
CA GLU A 119 54.13 -37.14 -25.49
C GLU A 119 54.25 -36.40 -24.15
N LEU A 120 55.41 -35.82 -23.84
CA LEU A 120 55.61 -35.02 -22.62
C LEU A 120 54.75 -33.76 -22.62
N ARG A 121 54.59 -33.09 -23.76
CA ARG A 121 53.67 -31.94 -23.88
C ARG A 121 52.21 -32.35 -23.68
N ALA A 122 51.79 -33.50 -24.23
CA ALA A 122 50.45 -34.03 -24.03
C ALA A 122 50.20 -34.38 -22.55
N CYS A 123 51.14 -35.08 -21.91
CA CYS A 123 51.11 -35.40 -20.48
C CYS A 123 51.07 -34.13 -19.61
N GLY A 124 51.83 -33.09 -19.98
CA GLY A 124 51.77 -31.78 -19.31
C GLY A 124 50.39 -31.11 -19.42
N ALA A 125 49.78 -31.14 -20.60
CA ALA A 125 48.43 -30.59 -20.79
C ALA A 125 47.37 -31.37 -19.99
N GLU A 126 47.47 -32.71 -19.93
CA GLU A 126 46.64 -33.56 -19.09
C GLU A 126 46.81 -33.24 -17.60
N HIS A 127 48.07 -33.04 -17.15
CA HIS A 127 48.35 -32.64 -15.77
C HIS A 127 47.68 -31.30 -15.42
N ASP A 128 47.81 -30.29 -16.29
CA ASP A 128 47.17 -28.99 -16.10
C ASP A 128 45.64 -29.08 -16.06
N GLU A 129 45.06 -29.97 -16.84
CA GLU A 129 43.62 -30.25 -16.79
C GLU A 129 43.20 -30.90 -15.47
N ILE A 130 43.95 -31.90 -15.00
CA ILE A 130 43.71 -32.53 -13.72
C ILE A 130 43.82 -31.50 -12.59
N GLN A 131 44.83 -30.62 -12.61
CA GLN A 131 44.98 -29.55 -11.61
C GLN A 131 43.79 -28.59 -11.61
N ARG A 132 43.28 -28.21 -12.79
CA ARG A 132 42.05 -27.40 -12.91
C ARG A 132 40.85 -28.11 -12.29
N HIS A 133 40.68 -29.40 -12.55
CA HIS A 133 39.60 -30.19 -11.96
C HIS A 133 39.73 -30.30 -10.43
N VAL A 134 40.93 -30.55 -9.91
CA VAL A 134 41.20 -30.59 -8.46
C VAL A 134 40.88 -29.25 -7.79
N ALA A 135 41.27 -28.13 -8.41
CA ALA A 135 40.96 -26.80 -7.89
C ALA A 135 39.44 -26.53 -7.82
N GLU A 136 38.69 -26.94 -8.84
CA GLU A 136 37.23 -26.81 -8.85
C GLU A 136 36.57 -27.73 -7.82
N LEU A 137 37.05 -28.97 -7.66
CA LEU A 137 36.56 -29.87 -6.61
C LEU A 137 36.78 -29.29 -5.21
N HIS A 138 37.97 -28.72 -4.92
CA HIS A 138 38.21 -28.04 -3.65
C HIS A 138 37.34 -26.80 -3.45
N ARG A 139 37.00 -26.08 -4.52
CA ARG A 139 36.04 -24.96 -4.46
C ARG A 139 34.64 -25.47 -4.12
N LEU A 140 34.17 -26.52 -4.78
CA LEU A 140 32.86 -27.13 -4.52
C LEU A 140 32.79 -27.71 -3.10
N GLU A 141 33.86 -28.32 -2.61
CA GLU A 141 33.94 -28.83 -1.24
C GLU A 141 33.85 -27.70 -0.21
N ARG A 142 34.55 -26.57 -0.43
CA ARG A 142 34.40 -25.38 0.42
C ARG A 142 32.96 -24.86 0.41
N LEU A 143 32.35 -24.75 -0.77
CA LEU A 143 30.95 -24.30 -0.89
C LEU A 143 30.00 -25.26 -0.15
N ALA A 144 30.19 -26.57 -0.29
CA ALA A 144 29.39 -27.58 0.39
C ALA A 144 29.57 -27.52 1.92
N ARG A 145 30.78 -27.20 2.39
CA ARG A 145 31.08 -27.00 3.82
C ARG A 145 30.41 -25.76 4.40
N ASP A 146 30.30 -24.68 3.62
CA ASP A 146 29.71 -23.42 4.06
C ASP A 146 28.16 -23.42 4.01
N LEU A 147 27.57 -24.31 3.21
CA LEU A 147 26.13 -24.37 2.96
C LEU A 147 25.28 -24.63 4.23
N PRO A 148 25.67 -25.51 5.17
CA PRO A 148 24.98 -25.66 6.46
C PRO A 148 24.94 -24.36 7.27
N ALA A 149 26.06 -23.62 7.35
CA ALA A 149 26.11 -22.36 8.09
C ALA A 149 25.16 -21.31 7.49
N ILE A 150 25.06 -21.25 6.16
CA ILE A 150 24.11 -20.37 5.45
C ILE A 150 22.66 -20.80 5.75
N ARG A 151 22.36 -22.11 5.78
CA ARG A 151 21.04 -22.63 6.16
C ARG A 151 20.68 -22.28 7.60
N ASP A 152 21.63 -22.42 8.53
CA ASP A 152 21.44 -22.07 9.93
C ASP A 152 21.18 -20.57 10.11
N GLN A 153 21.90 -19.72 9.37
CA GLN A 153 21.64 -18.28 9.33
C GLN A 153 20.25 -17.95 8.80
N ARG A 154 19.82 -18.59 7.69
CA ARG A 154 18.47 -18.43 7.14
C ARG A 154 17.40 -18.83 8.15
N ASP A 155 17.57 -19.98 8.79
CA ASP A 155 16.59 -20.50 9.75
C ASP A 155 16.54 -19.64 11.02
N SER A 156 17.68 -19.09 11.45
CA SER A 156 17.77 -18.09 12.54
C SER A 156 17.02 -16.79 12.19
N LEU A 157 17.22 -16.26 10.98
CA LEU A 157 16.48 -15.08 10.51
C LEU A 157 14.98 -15.35 10.38
N ALA A 158 14.59 -16.52 9.89
CA ALA A 158 13.18 -16.92 9.80
C ALA A 158 12.52 -16.99 11.20
N ARG A 159 13.21 -17.57 12.20
CA ARG A 159 12.75 -17.57 13.59
C ARG A 159 12.59 -16.15 14.14
N ARG A 160 13.58 -15.27 13.94
CA ARG A 160 13.51 -13.86 14.36
C ARG A 160 12.34 -13.12 13.71
N LEU A 161 12.10 -13.34 12.42
CA LEU A 161 10.95 -12.76 11.71
C LEU A 161 9.62 -13.27 12.27
N ALA A 162 9.50 -14.57 12.56
CA ALA A 162 8.30 -15.12 13.18
C ALA A 162 8.06 -14.53 14.58
N THR A 163 9.10 -14.42 15.41
CA THR A 163 9.02 -13.79 16.73
C THR A 163 8.64 -12.32 16.65
N MET A 164 9.05 -11.57 15.62
CA MET A 164 8.62 -10.17 15.43
C MET A 164 7.19 -10.05 14.90
N ARG A 165 6.69 -11.02 14.13
CA ARG A 165 5.32 -11.01 13.60
C ARG A 165 4.26 -11.33 14.65
N SER A 166 4.55 -12.22 15.61
CA SER A 166 3.60 -12.56 16.70
C SER A 166 3.12 -11.35 17.51
N PRO A 167 4.01 -10.49 18.08
CA PRO A 167 3.57 -9.36 18.89
C PRO A 167 2.88 -8.28 18.04
N VAL A 168 3.18 -8.18 16.75
CA VAL A 168 2.45 -7.28 15.83
C VAL A 168 1.03 -7.77 15.61
N ALA A 169 0.83 -9.07 15.36
CA ALA A 169 -0.50 -9.64 15.23
C ALA A 169 -1.30 -9.53 16.54
N GLU A 170 -0.68 -9.81 17.69
CA GLU A 170 -1.31 -9.63 19.01
C GLU A 170 -1.69 -8.17 19.28
N ALA A 171 -0.86 -7.21 18.86
CA ALA A 171 -1.16 -5.78 18.97
C ALA A 171 -2.29 -5.34 18.02
N GLU A 172 -2.33 -5.86 16.80
CA GLU A 172 -3.42 -5.62 15.84
C GLU A 172 -4.75 -6.18 16.37
N ASP A 173 -4.76 -7.39 16.92
CA ASP A 173 -5.94 -8.00 17.53
C ASP A 173 -6.41 -7.22 18.78
N ALA A 174 -5.48 -6.75 19.63
CA ALA A 174 -5.81 -5.90 20.77
C ALA A 174 -6.37 -4.53 20.35
N LEU A 175 -5.86 -3.93 19.28
CA LEU A 175 -6.41 -2.70 18.70
C LEU A 175 -7.80 -2.93 18.11
N ALA A 176 -8.03 -4.06 17.44
CA ALA A 176 -9.36 -4.41 16.91
C ALA A 176 -10.38 -4.62 18.03
N ALA A 177 -9.99 -5.31 19.11
CA ALA A 177 -10.83 -5.53 20.29
C ALA A 177 -11.18 -4.20 21.00
N THR A 178 -10.20 -3.34 21.24
CA THR A 178 -10.44 -2.02 21.87
C THR A 178 -11.28 -1.11 20.98
N ALA A 179 -11.08 -1.13 19.66
CA ALA A 179 -11.94 -0.40 18.72
C ALA A 179 -13.40 -0.89 18.78
N HIS A 180 -13.62 -2.20 18.91
CA HIS A 180 -14.94 -2.78 19.08
C HIS A 180 -15.59 -2.36 20.40
N GLU A 181 -14.87 -2.41 21.52
CA GLU A 181 -15.36 -1.95 22.83
C GLU A 181 -15.77 -0.48 22.81
N VAL A 182 -15.00 0.39 22.13
CA VAL A 182 -15.34 1.81 21.98
C VAL A 182 -16.63 2.00 21.16
N LEU A 183 -16.85 1.19 20.12
CA LEU A 183 -18.10 1.23 19.35
C LEU A 183 -19.30 0.79 20.19
N VAL A 184 -19.16 -0.30 20.96
CA VAL A 184 -20.22 -0.78 21.86
C VAL A 184 -20.53 0.28 22.93
N LEU A 185 -19.51 0.83 23.59
CA LEU A 185 -19.70 1.89 24.59
C LEU A 185 -20.37 3.14 23.99
N ARG A 186 -20.00 3.51 22.76
CA ARG A 186 -20.64 4.61 22.04
C ARG A 186 -22.12 4.33 21.79
N GLU A 187 -22.47 3.13 21.35
CA GLU A 187 -23.86 2.72 21.11
C GLU A 187 -24.68 2.72 22.42
N GLU A 188 -24.12 2.21 23.51
CA GLU A 188 -24.73 2.25 24.84
C GLU A 188 -24.94 3.69 25.35
N LEU A 189 -23.95 4.57 25.18
CA LEU A 189 -24.07 5.98 25.53
C LEU A 189 -25.16 6.68 24.72
N LEU A 190 -25.27 6.39 23.41
CA LEU A 190 -26.33 6.92 22.56
C LEU A 190 -27.71 6.41 22.99
N ALA A 191 -27.85 5.12 23.30
CA ALA A 191 -29.11 4.54 23.77
C ALA A 191 -29.55 5.14 25.13
N ASN A 192 -28.60 5.35 26.04
CA ASN A 192 -28.85 5.98 27.33
C ASN A 192 -29.25 7.46 27.18
N LEU A 193 -28.61 8.19 26.27
CA LEU A 193 -28.98 9.57 25.97
C LEU A 193 -30.38 9.65 25.35
N ASP A 194 -30.70 8.79 24.40
CA ASP A 194 -32.04 8.74 23.79
C ASP A 194 -33.11 8.48 24.86
N THR A 195 -32.92 7.47 25.70
CA THR A 195 -33.82 7.15 26.83
C THR A 195 -33.99 8.35 27.76
N ARG A 196 -32.89 9.01 28.13
CA ARG A 196 -32.94 10.19 29.03
C ARG A 196 -33.64 11.37 28.38
N THR A 197 -33.44 11.60 27.09
CA THR A 197 -34.15 12.67 26.35
C THR A 197 -35.64 12.39 26.24
N GLN A 198 -36.04 11.15 25.98
CA GLN A 198 -37.45 10.74 25.96
C GLN A 198 -38.12 10.95 27.32
N GLU A 199 -37.44 10.57 28.42
CA GLU A 199 -37.95 10.77 29.77
C GLU A 199 -38.09 12.27 30.12
N LEU A 200 -37.11 13.11 29.74
CA LEU A 200 -37.21 14.56 29.92
C LEU A 200 -38.35 15.17 29.09
N LEU A 201 -38.53 14.75 27.84
CA LEU A 201 -39.65 15.19 27.00
C LEU A 201 -41.00 14.78 27.60
N ARG A 202 -41.08 13.59 28.19
CA ARG A 202 -42.28 13.13 28.91
C ARG A 202 -42.56 14.01 30.14
N GLN A 203 -41.54 14.31 30.93
CA GLN A 203 -41.66 15.22 32.09
C GLN A 203 -42.10 16.62 31.68
N VAL A 204 -41.56 17.18 30.60
CA VAL A 204 -41.98 18.48 30.06
C VAL A 204 -43.47 18.43 29.68
N ARG A 205 -43.91 17.41 28.94
CA ARG A 205 -45.33 17.24 28.57
C ARG A 205 -46.24 17.12 29.79
N ASP A 206 -45.83 16.37 30.81
CA ASP A 206 -46.58 16.23 32.06
C ASP A 206 -46.71 17.58 32.80
N VAL A 207 -45.64 18.37 32.83
CA VAL A 207 -45.64 19.72 33.43
C VAL A 207 -46.51 20.68 32.62
N GLU A 208 -46.44 20.66 31.28
CA GLU A 208 -47.30 21.44 30.40
C GLU A 208 -48.78 21.09 30.60
N ALA A 209 -49.11 19.80 30.73
CA ALA A 209 -50.47 19.34 31.00
C ALA A 209 -50.98 19.83 32.37
N ARG A 210 -50.15 19.73 33.42
CA ARG A 210 -50.48 20.25 34.76
C ARG A 210 -50.66 21.76 34.75
N TRP A 211 -49.81 22.49 34.02
CA TRP A 211 -49.92 23.94 33.87
C TRP A 211 -51.22 24.33 33.14
N ALA A 212 -51.56 23.60 32.07
CA ALA A 212 -52.81 23.81 31.33
C ALA A 212 -54.06 23.50 32.17
N ASP A 213 -54.00 22.50 33.06
CA ASP A 213 -55.07 22.19 34.02
C ASP A 213 -55.20 23.29 35.09
N GLN A 214 -54.08 23.72 35.69
CA GLN A 214 -54.09 24.81 36.66
C GLN A 214 -54.60 26.11 36.06
N ARG A 215 -54.22 26.43 34.82
CA ARG A 215 -54.70 27.62 34.11
C ARG A 215 -56.20 27.55 33.84
N ARG A 216 -56.75 26.36 33.55
CA ARG A 216 -58.20 26.13 33.41
C ARG A 216 -58.91 26.34 34.75
N ARG A 217 -58.43 25.73 35.83
CA ARG A 217 -58.99 25.91 37.19
C ARG A 217 -59.00 27.37 37.62
N LEU A 218 -57.91 28.09 37.37
CA LEU A 218 -57.83 29.52 37.68
C LEU A 218 -58.86 30.33 36.88
N ALA A 219 -59.05 30.04 35.59
CA ALA A 219 -60.07 30.70 34.79
C ALA A 219 -61.51 30.37 35.27
N GLU A 220 -61.76 29.14 35.70
CA GLU A 220 -63.03 28.72 36.31
C GLU A 220 -63.29 29.45 37.64
N ASP A 221 -62.28 29.51 38.51
CA ASP A 221 -62.36 30.20 39.81
C ASP A 221 -62.52 31.72 39.63
N GLU A 222 -61.84 32.33 38.66
CA GLU A 222 -62.05 33.73 38.26
C GLU A 222 -63.47 33.99 37.73
N SER A 223 -64.06 33.03 37.00
CA SER A 223 -65.46 33.12 36.58
C SER A 223 -66.40 33.04 37.78
N ARG A 224 -66.21 32.05 38.67
CA ARG A 224 -67.01 31.89 39.89
C ARG A 224 -66.93 33.12 40.80
N LEU A 225 -65.74 33.71 40.93
CA LEU A 225 -65.54 34.93 41.70
C LEU A 225 -66.31 36.10 41.08
N ARG A 226 -66.26 36.26 39.75
CA ARG A 226 -67.06 37.28 39.04
C ARG A 226 -68.56 37.08 39.26
N ASP A 227 -69.05 35.85 39.19
CA ASP A 227 -70.46 35.53 39.45
C ASP A 227 -70.86 35.87 40.88
N LYS A 228 -70.02 35.53 41.86
CA LYS A 228 -70.25 35.85 43.29
C LYS A 228 -70.20 37.35 43.58
N VAL A 229 -69.30 38.09 42.93
CA VAL A 229 -69.26 39.56 43.04
C VAL A 229 -70.54 40.17 42.45
N ALA A 230 -71.01 39.68 41.30
CA ALA A 230 -72.26 40.13 40.71
C ALA A 230 -73.47 39.82 41.60
N GLU A 231 -73.50 38.64 42.23
CA GLU A 231 -74.52 38.25 43.21
C GLU A 231 -74.48 39.15 44.46
N TYR A 232 -73.29 39.45 44.98
CA TYR A 232 -73.12 40.36 46.13
C TYR A 232 -73.57 41.78 45.81
N GLU A 233 -73.22 42.32 44.63
CA GLU A 233 -73.69 43.64 44.20
C GLU A 233 -75.21 43.68 44.06
N LYS A 234 -75.84 42.61 43.52
CA LYS A 234 -77.30 42.49 43.52
C LYS A 234 -77.89 42.53 44.93
N LEU A 235 -77.41 41.68 45.84
CA LEU A 235 -77.86 41.65 47.25
C LEU A 235 -77.66 43.00 47.94
N ARG A 236 -76.55 43.70 47.65
CA ARG A 236 -76.27 45.03 48.17
C ARG A 236 -77.30 46.04 47.66
N THR A 237 -77.60 46.04 46.35
CA THR A 237 -78.64 46.92 45.79
C THR A 237 -80.03 46.63 46.36
N GLU A 238 -80.35 45.36 46.60
CA GLU A 238 -81.59 44.93 47.27
C GLU A 238 -81.66 45.44 48.70
N ARG A 239 -80.61 45.22 49.50
CA ARG A 239 -80.49 45.73 50.87
C ARG A 239 -80.61 47.26 50.91
N ASP A 240 -79.90 47.96 50.04
CA ASP A 240 -79.94 49.42 49.98
C ASP A 240 -81.33 49.92 49.50
N GLY A 241 -82.05 49.12 48.70
CA GLY A 241 -83.46 49.32 48.39
C GLY A 241 -84.37 49.16 49.60
N LEU A 242 -84.21 48.07 50.37
CA LEU A 242 -84.97 47.79 51.59
C LEU A 242 -84.73 48.85 52.67
N LEU A 243 -83.48 49.28 52.88
CA LEU A 243 -83.14 50.34 53.84
C LEU A 243 -83.77 51.68 53.45
N ARG A 244 -83.81 52.02 52.15
CA ARG A 244 -84.52 53.22 51.68
C ARG A 244 -86.03 53.12 51.91
N ALA A 245 -86.63 51.96 51.65
CA ALA A 245 -88.04 51.73 51.93
C ALA A 245 -88.36 51.84 53.44
N ALA A 246 -87.53 51.25 54.29
CA ALA A 246 -87.67 51.34 55.75
C ALA A 246 -87.48 52.77 56.27
N ALA A 247 -86.52 53.53 55.73
CA ALA A 247 -86.33 54.93 56.08
C ALA A 247 -87.54 55.79 55.69
N ALA A 248 -88.11 55.57 54.50
CA ALA A 248 -89.35 56.22 54.07
C ALA A 248 -90.54 55.88 54.99
N HIS A 249 -90.67 54.61 55.41
CA HIS A 249 -91.67 54.22 56.41
C HIS A 249 -91.46 54.91 57.75
N ALA A 250 -90.24 54.96 58.27
CA ALA A 250 -89.95 55.63 59.53
C ALA A 250 -90.14 57.16 59.48
N GLU A 251 -90.07 57.76 58.28
CA GLU A 251 -90.42 59.16 58.05
C GLU A 251 -91.94 59.36 58.04
N ILE A 252 -92.68 58.49 57.35
CA ILE A 252 -94.15 58.48 57.38
C ILE A 252 -94.67 58.26 58.81
N ASP A 253 -94.08 57.33 59.56
CA ASP A 253 -94.46 57.06 60.94
C ASP A 253 -94.17 58.26 61.85
N ARG A 254 -93.06 58.98 61.63
CA ARG A 254 -92.78 60.25 62.32
C ARG A 254 -93.79 61.33 61.95
N ASP A 255 -94.11 61.48 60.68
CA ASP A 255 -95.11 62.45 60.21
C ASP A 255 -96.50 62.13 60.77
N LEU A 256 -96.84 60.84 60.91
CA LEU A 256 -98.05 60.37 61.59
C LEU A 256 -98.03 60.68 63.09
N VAL A 257 -96.91 60.44 63.78
CA VAL A 257 -96.75 60.77 65.21
C VAL A 257 -96.81 62.28 65.44
N ASP A 258 -96.19 63.09 64.59
CA ASP A 258 -96.22 64.55 64.65
C ASP A 258 -97.63 65.09 64.37
N ARG A 259 -98.34 64.52 63.38
CA ARG A 259 -99.76 64.83 63.14
C ARG A 259 -100.65 64.40 64.30
N LEU A 260 -100.38 63.26 64.94
CA LEU A 260 -101.09 62.80 66.15
C LEU A 260 -100.73 63.65 67.38
N ALA A 261 -99.53 64.19 67.47
CA ALA A 261 -99.11 65.11 68.53
C ALA A 261 -99.74 66.50 68.35
N ALA A 262 -99.85 66.99 67.10
CA ALA A 262 -100.56 68.24 66.76
C ALA A 262 -102.07 68.18 67.08
N VAL A 263 -102.65 66.98 67.18
CA VAL A 263 -104.04 66.76 67.61
C VAL A 263 -104.22 66.95 69.13
N ARG A 264 -103.14 66.90 69.91
CA ARG A 264 -103.20 67.02 71.37
C ARG A 264 -103.42 68.46 71.86
N GLU A 265 -103.32 69.47 71.00
CA GLU A 265 -103.40 70.89 71.39
C GLU A 265 -104.58 71.69 70.78
N GLY A 266 -105.54 71.06 70.09
CA GLY A 266 -106.67 71.78 69.47
C GLY A 266 -108.04 71.12 69.66
N GLY A 267 -108.97 71.82 70.32
CA GLY A 267 -110.29 71.36 70.76
C GLY A 267 -111.27 70.82 69.69
N PRO A 268 -112.39 70.19 70.14
CA PRO A 268 -112.96 69.03 69.49
C PRO A 268 -114.32 69.31 68.82
N LEU A 269 -114.47 68.88 67.56
CA LEU A 269 -115.61 68.13 66.99
C LEU A 269 -115.78 68.36 65.47
N ASP A 270 -115.43 69.53 64.93
CA ASP A 270 -115.51 69.75 63.46
C ASP A 270 -114.28 69.21 62.71
N LYS A 271 -113.14 69.07 63.39
CA LYS A 271 -111.91 68.47 62.82
C LYS A 271 -111.95 66.94 62.71
N VAL A 272 -112.77 66.24 63.49
CA VAL A 272 -112.85 64.76 63.49
C VAL A 272 -113.41 64.22 62.16
N ARG A 273 -114.29 64.98 61.49
CA ARG A 273 -114.87 64.57 60.21
C ARG A 273 -113.93 64.79 59.02
N ALA A 274 -113.12 65.85 59.06
CA ALA A 274 -112.05 66.07 58.06
C ALA A 274 -110.90 65.06 58.25
N MET A 275 -110.52 64.76 59.50
CA MET A 275 -109.48 63.77 59.81
C MET A 275 -109.88 62.33 59.45
N LEU A 276 -111.15 61.94 59.56
CA LEU A 276 -111.59 60.62 59.08
C LEU A 276 -111.56 60.49 57.56
N SER A 277 -111.77 61.59 56.83
CA SER A 277 -111.58 61.63 55.37
C SER A 277 -110.10 61.56 55.02
N ASP A 278 -109.26 62.38 55.66
CA ASP A 278 -107.82 62.40 55.39
C ASP A 278 -107.15 61.08 55.76
N VAL A 279 -107.43 60.50 56.94
CA VAL A 279 -106.91 59.19 57.36
C VAL A 279 -107.33 58.08 56.40
N ARG A 280 -108.54 58.16 55.83
CA ARG A 280 -108.99 57.20 54.81
C ARG A 280 -108.24 57.39 53.50
N THR A 281 -107.99 58.62 53.07
CA THR A 281 -107.19 58.90 51.87
C THR A 281 -105.73 58.48 52.06
N THR A 282 -105.13 58.69 53.23
CA THR A 282 -103.78 58.18 53.52
C THR A 282 -103.75 56.68 53.63
N LEU A 283 -104.77 56.03 54.20
CA LEU A 283 -104.88 54.55 54.17
C LEU A 283 -105.02 54.02 52.75
N ASP A 284 -105.83 54.63 51.89
CA ASP A 284 -105.95 54.23 50.48
C ASP A 284 -104.64 54.47 49.71
N THR A 285 -103.87 55.51 50.07
CA THR A 285 -102.55 55.76 49.49
C THR A 285 -101.53 54.73 49.98
N VAL A 286 -101.61 54.34 51.25
CA VAL A 286 -100.77 53.29 51.86
C VAL A 286 -101.12 51.93 51.25
N ASP A 287 -102.39 51.61 51.09
CA ASP A 287 -102.86 50.37 50.46
C ASP A 287 -102.49 50.34 48.98
N SER A 288 -102.57 51.47 48.27
CA SER A 288 -102.08 51.56 46.89
C SER A 288 -100.56 51.39 46.82
N ALA A 289 -99.79 51.99 47.73
CA ALA A 289 -98.34 51.83 47.76
C ALA A 289 -97.92 50.41 48.14
N LEU A 290 -98.65 49.76 49.05
CA LEU A 290 -98.49 48.34 49.41
C LEU A 290 -98.86 47.42 48.26
N ALA A 291 -99.98 47.66 47.58
CA ALA A 291 -100.37 46.90 46.40
C ALA A 291 -99.33 47.04 45.28
N ASP A 292 -98.77 48.24 45.09
CA ASP A 292 -97.74 48.46 44.08
C ASP A 292 -96.39 47.83 44.46
N ALA A 293 -96.02 47.87 45.73
CA ALA A 293 -94.83 47.21 46.25
C ALA A 293 -94.96 45.68 46.21
N LEU A 294 -96.12 45.14 46.56
CA LEU A 294 -96.44 43.71 46.45
C LEU A 294 -96.51 43.28 44.98
N ALA A 295 -97.10 44.06 44.09
CA ALA A 295 -97.12 43.76 42.65
C ALA A 295 -95.72 43.86 41.99
N ARG A 296 -94.81 44.68 42.54
CA ARG A 296 -93.40 44.68 42.13
C ARG A 296 -92.66 43.48 42.71
N HIS A 297 -92.93 43.11 43.96
CA HIS A 297 -92.37 41.92 44.57
C HIS A 297 -92.84 40.64 43.86
N ASP A 298 -94.11 40.55 43.48
CA ASP A 298 -94.67 39.41 42.75
C ASP A 298 -94.10 39.34 41.34
N ARG A 299 -94.01 40.47 40.62
CA ARG A 299 -93.32 40.50 39.31
C ARG A 299 -91.84 40.10 39.41
N PHE A 300 -91.14 40.58 40.44
CA PHE A 300 -89.76 40.22 40.70
C PHE A 300 -89.62 38.72 41.05
N ALA A 301 -90.52 38.18 41.88
CA ALA A 301 -90.55 36.78 42.23
C ALA A 301 -90.92 35.88 41.04
N GLU A 302 -91.77 36.34 40.12
CA GLU A 302 -92.18 35.61 38.93
C GLU A 302 -91.10 35.64 37.83
N GLU A 303 -90.37 36.77 37.70
CA GLU A 303 -89.15 36.86 36.90
C GLU A 303 -88.04 35.96 37.46
N HIS A 304 -87.85 35.91 38.78
CA HIS A 304 -86.91 35.00 39.43
C HIS A 304 -87.33 33.52 39.35
N ARG A 305 -88.64 33.23 39.36
CA ARG A 305 -89.17 31.86 39.16
C ARG A 305 -89.01 31.40 37.70
N ARG A 306 -88.99 32.32 36.73
CA ARG A 306 -88.67 32.02 35.31
C ARG A 306 -87.17 31.83 35.03
N VAL A 307 -86.28 32.35 35.88
CA VAL A 307 -84.81 32.24 35.71
C VAL A 307 -84.22 31.01 36.42
N LEU A 308 -85.05 30.21 37.12
CA LEU A 308 -84.72 28.84 37.53
C LEU A 308 -85.45 27.81 36.64
N PRO A 309 -84.99 27.55 35.40
CA PRO A 309 -85.21 26.24 34.82
C PRO A 309 -84.40 25.25 35.65
N TRP A 310 -85.09 24.58 36.55
CA TRP A 310 -84.72 23.25 37.02
C TRP A 310 -84.63 22.39 35.75
N ARG A 311 -83.41 22.23 35.23
CA ARG A 311 -83.12 21.26 34.18
C ARG A 311 -82.89 19.95 34.90
N ASP A 312 -83.94 19.13 34.88
CA ASP A 312 -83.91 17.72 35.22
C ASP A 312 -82.71 17.05 34.54
N GLU A 313 -81.86 16.43 35.35
CA GLU A 313 -81.10 15.27 34.94
C GLU A 313 -82.08 14.08 34.87
N SER A 314 -82.39 13.59 33.66
CA SER A 314 -82.82 12.20 33.48
C SER A 314 -82.76 11.76 32.00
N THR A 315 -81.73 10.98 31.69
CA THR A 315 -81.56 9.88 30.69
C THR A 315 -80.04 9.79 30.46
N VAL A 316 -79.25 8.84 30.99
CA VAL A 316 -79.34 7.37 30.96
C VAL A 316 -79.87 6.87 29.61
N ASP A 317 -78.99 6.88 28.61
CA ASP A 317 -78.35 5.69 28.04
C ASP A 317 -77.01 6.07 27.39
#